data_AF-A0A1Q6Z952-F1
#
_entry.id   AF-A0A1Q6Z952-F1
#
_cell.length_a   1.000
_cell.length_b   1.000
_cell.length_c   1.000
_cell.angle_alpha   90.00
_cell.angle_beta   90.00
_cell.angle_gamma   90.00
#
_symmetry.space_group_name_H-M   'P 1'
#
loop_
_entity.id
_entity.type
_entity.pdbx_description
1 polymer ?
#
loop_
_entity_poly.entity_id
_entity_poly.type
_entity_poly.pdbx_seq_one_letter_code
_entity_poly.pdbx_strand_id
1 'polypeptide(L)'
;MEGLEFGELFLGGVVSNYLARGRISGFGFCFTDRRIIGFKMRRVALALKAPFVAAIGVLYVVVILETLSGAALLALFLPLVLHLANWPITALTGRTSERILSRKASDPSKLMKRRRDFELRRNQIEELLMKSPGNGHNILRTGGLGGYLKITLKDYHSKPIEVKIHGWKQHQRLRDLVINFSSSEPKVRALEYP
;
A
#
# COMPACT_ATOMS: atom_id res chain seq x y z
N MET A 1 13.32 19.23 11.09
CA MET A 1 12.48 18.11 10.60
C MET A 1 12.55 17.00 11.64
N GLU A 2 11.45 16.69 12.35
CA GLU A 2 11.45 15.64 13.37
C GLU A 2 11.57 14.25 12.71
N GLY A 3 12.56 13.46 13.13
CA GLY A 3 12.74 12.05 12.73
C GLY A 3 13.84 11.76 11.71
N LEU A 4 14.47 12.78 11.11
CA LEU A 4 15.71 12.63 10.35
C LEU A 4 16.92 12.70 11.29
N GLU A 5 17.96 11.92 11.01
CA GLU A 5 19.25 12.03 11.68
C GLU A 5 19.95 13.34 11.25
N PHE A 6 20.87 13.83 12.09
CA PHE A 6 21.61 15.06 11.78
C PHE A 6 22.43 14.88 10.48
N GLY A 7 22.24 15.82 9.55
CA GLY A 7 22.86 15.79 8.22
C GLY A 7 22.28 14.73 7.26
N GLU A 8 21.16 14.10 7.59
CA GLU A 8 20.45 13.21 6.68
C GLU A 8 19.53 14.00 5.74
N LEU A 9 19.58 13.69 4.46
CA LEU A 9 18.82 14.36 3.40
C LEU A 9 17.65 13.50 2.94
N PHE A 10 16.45 14.09 2.94
CA PHE A 10 15.25 13.43 2.44
C PHE A 10 15.24 13.43 0.91
N LEU A 11 15.31 12.24 0.30
CA LEU A 11 15.28 12.06 -1.16
C LEU A 11 13.86 12.03 -1.70
N GLY A 12 12.92 11.51 -0.91
CA GLY A 12 11.51 11.45 -1.29
C GLY A 12 10.75 10.34 -0.60
N GLY A 13 9.43 10.35 -0.77
CA GLY A 13 8.55 9.34 -0.21
C GLY A 13 7.41 9.01 -1.16
N VAL A 14 7.01 7.74 -1.18
CA VAL A 14 5.85 7.27 -1.92
C VAL A 14 4.93 6.51 -0.97
N VAL A 15 3.64 6.84 -0.98
CA VAL A 15 2.65 6.15 -0.18
C VAL A 15 1.42 5.88 -1.03
N SER A 16 0.95 4.63 -1.03
CA SER A 16 -0.15 4.24 -1.90
C SER A 16 -0.87 2.99 -1.40
N ASN A 17 -2.15 2.87 -1.74
CA ASN A 17 -2.91 1.62 -1.61
C ASN A 17 -2.54 0.57 -2.65
N TYR A 18 -1.90 0.99 -3.75
CA TYR A 18 -1.37 0.10 -4.77
C TYR A 18 -0.03 -0.51 -4.37
N LEU A 19 0.50 -0.17 -3.19
CA LEU A 19 1.64 -0.85 -2.57
C LEU A 19 1.15 -1.76 -1.45
N ALA A 20 1.67 -2.99 -1.41
CA ALA A 20 1.25 -3.99 -0.45
C ALA A 20 2.41 -4.84 0.05
N ARG A 21 2.42 -5.16 1.34
CA ARG A 21 3.38 -6.11 1.94
C ARG A 21 2.61 -7.31 2.49
N GLY A 22 2.87 -8.50 1.95
CA GLY A 22 2.13 -9.71 2.30
C GLY A 22 0.64 -9.61 1.94
N ARG A 23 -0.25 -9.74 2.94
CA ARG A 23 -1.71 -9.57 2.80
C ARG A 23 -2.19 -8.15 3.07
N ILE A 24 -1.30 -7.22 3.40
CA ILE A 24 -1.65 -5.87 3.84
C ILE A 24 -1.50 -4.91 2.65
N SER A 25 -2.63 -4.37 2.16
CA SER A 25 -2.66 -3.26 1.21
C SER A 25 -2.55 -1.90 1.92
N GLY A 26 -1.98 -0.92 1.24
CA GLY A 26 -1.67 0.38 1.84
C GLY A 26 -0.29 0.32 2.50
N PHE A 27 0.73 0.62 1.70
CA PHE A 27 2.13 0.66 2.13
C PHE A 27 2.81 1.92 1.62
N GLY A 28 3.92 2.29 2.26
CA GLY A 28 4.71 3.43 1.84
C GLY A 28 6.19 3.26 2.11
N PHE A 29 6.98 3.99 1.34
CA PHE A 29 8.41 4.10 1.47
C PHE A 29 8.80 5.55 1.70
N CYS A 30 9.82 5.75 2.51
CA CYS A 30 10.63 6.97 2.54
C CYS A 30 12.05 6.58 2.23
N PHE A 31 12.66 7.35 1.32
CA PHE A 31 14.07 7.26 0.99
C PHE A 31 14.76 8.49 1.52
N THR A 32 15.85 8.26 2.23
CA THR A 32 16.83 9.28 2.58
C THR A 32 18.15 8.91 1.93
N ASP A 33 19.10 9.82 1.95
CA ASP A 33 20.47 9.53 1.52
C ASP A 33 21.07 8.33 2.26
N ARG A 34 20.66 8.06 3.51
CA ARG A 34 21.26 7.00 4.36
C ARG A 34 20.43 5.73 4.52
N ARG A 35 19.11 5.76 4.38
CA ARG A 35 18.23 4.63 4.72
C ARG A 35 16.93 4.59 3.91
N ILE A 36 16.33 3.40 3.91
CA ILE A 36 14.98 3.16 3.41
C ILE A 36 14.09 2.83 4.61
N ILE A 37 12.96 3.52 4.72
CA ILE A 37 11.98 3.31 5.80
C ILE A 37 10.67 2.87 5.17
N GLY A 38 10.15 1.73 5.63
CA GLY A 38 8.85 1.20 5.24
C GLY A 38 7.75 1.54 6.24
N PHE A 39 6.56 1.90 5.77
CA PHE A 39 5.42 2.26 6.62
C PHE A 39 4.15 1.49 6.26
N LYS A 40 3.45 0.99 7.29
CA LYS A 40 2.13 0.39 7.16
C LYS A 40 1.04 1.48 7.17
N MET A 41 0.17 1.50 6.15
CA MET A 41 -0.86 2.53 5.97
C MET A 41 -2.31 2.03 6.00
N ARG A 42 -2.51 0.78 6.44
CA ARG A 42 -3.82 0.09 6.51
C ARG A 42 -4.96 0.91 7.11
N ARG A 43 -4.68 1.77 8.10
CA ARG A 43 -5.72 2.51 8.85
C ARG A 43 -6.52 3.47 7.99
N VAL A 44 -5.95 4.06 6.95
CA VAL A 44 -6.66 5.07 6.13
C VAL A 44 -7.74 4.42 5.28
N ALA A 45 -7.41 3.33 4.58
CA ALA A 45 -8.39 2.59 3.77
C ALA A 45 -9.47 1.94 4.65
N LEU A 46 -9.10 1.41 5.82
CA LEU A 46 -10.05 0.81 6.75
C LEU A 46 -11.04 1.83 7.31
N ALA A 47 -10.55 3.00 7.76
CA ALA A 47 -11.40 4.06 8.31
C ALA A 47 -12.42 4.58 7.29
N LEU A 48 -12.03 4.67 6.00
CA LEU A 48 -12.94 5.07 4.94
C LEU A 48 -13.99 4.01 4.58
N LYS A 49 -13.68 2.72 4.74
CA LYS A 49 -14.63 1.62 4.50
C LYS A 49 -15.57 1.38 5.68
N ALA A 50 -15.14 1.67 6.90
CA ALA A 50 -15.89 1.41 8.13
C ALA A 50 -17.35 1.90 8.11
N PRO A 51 -17.67 3.16 7.73
CA PRO A 51 -19.06 3.62 7.75
C PRO A 51 -19.96 2.86 6.78
N PHE A 52 -19.44 2.47 5.61
CA PHE A 52 -20.19 1.68 4.63
C PHE A 52 -20.46 0.27 5.12
N VAL A 53 -19.47 -0.38 5.75
CA VAL A 53 -19.64 -1.71 6.34
C VAL A 53 -20.64 -1.66 7.49
N ALA A 54 -20.61 -0.62 8.32
CA ALA A 54 -21.58 -0.42 9.40
C ALA A 54 -23.00 -0.22 8.85
N ALA A 55 -23.19 0.63 7.83
CA ALA A 55 -24.48 0.83 7.19
C ALA A 55 -25.06 -0.46 6.58
N ILE A 56 -24.21 -1.25 5.90
CA ILE A 56 -24.57 -2.56 5.38
C ILE A 56 -24.97 -3.52 6.51
N GLY A 57 -24.23 -3.53 7.61
CA GLY A 57 -24.54 -4.36 8.78
C GLY A 57 -25.88 -3.99 9.43
N VAL A 58 -26.19 -2.70 9.54
CA VAL A 58 -27.49 -2.24 10.05
C VAL A 58 -28.63 -2.67 9.12
N LEU A 59 -28.45 -2.50 7.81
CA LEU A 59 -29.45 -2.95 6.82
C LEU A 59 -29.69 -4.46 6.92
N TYR A 60 -28.64 -5.24 7.17
CA TYR A 60 -28.74 -6.69 7.37
C TYR A 60 -29.61 -7.05 8.58
N VAL A 61 -29.43 -6.36 9.70
CA VAL A 61 -30.22 -6.59 10.92
C VAL A 61 -31.69 -6.21 10.70
N VAL A 62 -31.96 -5.08 10.03
CA VAL A 62 -33.33 -4.65 9.72
C VAL A 62 -34.05 -5.67 8.84
N VAL A 63 -33.39 -6.16 7.79
CA VAL A 63 -34.01 -7.15 6.89
C VAL A 63 -34.27 -8.48 7.60
N ILE A 64 -33.38 -8.93 8.49
CA ILE A 64 -33.64 -10.13 9.30
C ILE A 64 -34.89 -9.96 10.17
N LEU A 65 -35.03 -8.80 10.82
CA LEU A 65 -36.20 -8.50 11.65
C LEU A 65 -37.50 -8.47 10.83
N GLU A 66 -37.46 -7.94 9.60
CA GLU A 66 -38.60 -7.92 8.69
C GLU A 66 -38.92 -9.30 8.07
N THR A 67 -37.93 -10.19 7.92
CA THR A 67 -38.23 -11.57 7.50
C THR A 67 -38.93 -12.37 8.59
N LEU A 68 -38.63 -12.10 9.86
CA LEU A 68 -39.32 -12.69 10.99
C LEU A 68 -40.77 -12.20 11.09
N SER A 69 -41.08 -11.01 10.56
CA SER A 69 -42.44 -10.44 10.50
C SER A 69 -43.27 -10.90 9.30
N GLY A 70 -42.70 -11.71 8.40
CA GLY A 70 -43.41 -12.32 7.25
C GLY A 70 -43.12 -11.70 5.88
N ALA A 71 -42.29 -10.65 5.79
CA ALA A 71 -41.91 -10.01 4.53
C ALA A 71 -40.71 -10.72 3.85
N ALA A 72 -40.91 -11.95 3.38
CA ALA A 72 -39.81 -12.81 2.90
C ALA A 72 -39.18 -12.41 1.54
N LEU A 73 -39.90 -11.69 0.68
CA LEU A 73 -39.47 -11.42 -0.71
C LEU A 73 -38.26 -10.47 -0.80
N LEU A 74 -38.11 -9.50 0.11
CA LEU A 74 -37.01 -8.54 0.08
C LEU A 74 -35.67 -9.14 0.51
N ALA A 75 -35.68 -10.17 1.37
CA ALA A 75 -34.46 -10.82 1.82
C ALA A 75 -33.79 -11.66 0.74
N LEU A 76 -34.55 -12.14 -0.25
CA LEU A 76 -34.05 -13.00 -1.32
C LEU A 76 -33.10 -12.24 -2.27
N PHE A 77 -33.29 -10.93 -2.42
CA PHE A 77 -32.44 -10.06 -3.24
C PHE A 77 -31.32 -9.37 -2.46
N LEU A 78 -31.32 -9.45 -1.13
CA LEU A 78 -30.35 -8.75 -0.28
C LEU A 78 -28.88 -9.13 -0.58
N PRO A 79 -28.51 -10.42 -0.71
CA PRO A 79 -27.13 -10.79 -1.02
C PRO A 79 -26.66 -10.23 -2.37
N LEU A 80 -27.56 -10.19 -3.35
CA LEU A 80 -27.27 -9.67 -4.69
C LEU A 80 -27.05 -8.15 -4.65
N VAL A 81 -27.95 -7.40 -4.01
CA VAL A 81 -27.83 -5.95 -3.86
C VAL A 81 -26.53 -5.59 -3.13
N LEU A 82 -26.17 -6.33 -2.08
CA LEU A 82 -24.92 -6.12 -1.34
C LEU A 82 -23.68 -6.43 -2.18
N HIS A 83 -23.71 -7.52 -2.96
CA HIS A 83 -22.60 -7.86 -3.84
C HIS A 83 -22.38 -6.77 -4.90
N LEU A 84 -23.48 -6.26 -5.48
CA LEU A 84 -23.46 -5.16 -6.43
C LEU A 84 -23.02 -3.83 -5.80
N ALA A 85 -23.41 -3.55 -4.56
CA ALA A 85 -23.02 -2.33 -3.84
C ALA A 85 -21.56 -2.36 -3.35
N ASN A 86 -20.98 -3.53 -3.11
CA ASN A 86 -19.62 -3.66 -2.60
C ASN A 86 -18.56 -3.18 -3.61
N TRP A 87 -18.80 -3.39 -4.91
CA TRP A 87 -17.92 -2.94 -5.99
C TRP A 87 -17.74 -1.42 -6.02
N PRO A 88 -18.80 -0.58 -6.15
CA PRO A 88 -18.66 0.87 -6.17
C PRO A 88 -18.11 1.42 -4.85
N ILE A 89 -18.48 0.84 -3.70
CA ILE A 89 -17.91 1.23 -2.39
C ILE A 89 -16.41 0.99 -2.38
N THR A 90 -15.95 -0.18 -2.82
CA THR A 90 -14.51 -0.51 -2.86
C THR A 90 -13.75 0.37 -3.85
N ALA A 91 -14.34 0.66 -5.02
CA ALA A 91 -13.73 1.54 -6.01
C ALA A 91 -13.62 3.00 -5.50
N LEU A 92 -14.70 3.52 -4.91
CA LEU A 92 -14.75 4.89 -4.39
C LEU A 92 -13.79 5.05 -3.21
N THR A 93 -13.85 4.16 -2.22
CA THR A 93 -12.96 4.17 -1.06
C THR A 93 -11.50 3.98 -1.47
N GLY A 94 -11.21 3.16 -2.48
CA GLY A 94 -9.86 3.00 -3.04
C GLY A 94 -9.31 4.30 -3.62
N ARG A 95 -10.09 5.00 -4.46
CA ARG A 95 -9.69 6.28 -5.07
C ARG A 95 -9.52 7.39 -4.03
N THR A 96 -10.43 7.51 -3.08
CA THR A 96 -10.38 8.55 -2.04
C THR A 96 -9.23 8.29 -1.07
N SER A 97 -9.04 7.05 -0.64
CA SER A 97 -7.90 6.69 0.21
C SER A 97 -6.58 6.93 -0.51
N GLU A 98 -6.48 6.67 -1.82
CA GLU A 98 -5.27 6.96 -2.59
C GLU A 98 -4.97 8.47 -2.65
N ARG A 99 -5.99 9.31 -2.87
CA ARG A 99 -5.82 10.78 -2.84
C ARG A 99 -5.37 11.27 -1.46
N ILE A 100 -5.93 10.72 -0.39
CA ILE A 100 -5.56 11.09 0.98
C ILE A 100 -4.13 10.63 1.28
N LEU A 101 -3.77 9.40 0.89
CA LEU A 101 -2.44 8.84 1.12
C LEU A 101 -1.37 9.58 0.33
N SER A 102 -1.60 9.86 -0.95
CA SER A 102 -0.67 10.60 -1.80
C SER A 102 -0.45 12.03 -1.29
N ARG A 103 -1.50 12.73 -0.82
CA ARG A 103 -1.32 14.04 -0.14
C ARG A 103 -0.49 13.92 1.14
N LYS A 104 -0.72 12.87 1.94
CA LYS A 104 0.06 12.63 3.16
C LYS A 104 1.51 12.20 2.87
N ALA A 105 1.82 11.72 1.67
CA ALA A 105 3.19 11.42 1.23
C ALA A 105 4.02 12.68 0.99
N SER A 106 3.36 13.81 0.70
CA SER A 106 4.03 15.10 0.42
C SER A 106 4.60 15.77 1.68
N ASP A 107 4.26 15.29 2.87
CA ASP A 107 4.70 15.88 4.14
C ASP A 107 5.65 14.91 4.86
N PRO A 108 6.98 15.13 4.75
CA PRO A 108 8.00 14.24 5.32
C PRO A 108 7.83 14.08 6.84
N SER A 109 7.44 15.15 7.54
CA SER A 109 7.27 15.15 8.99
C SER A 109 6.16 14.18 9.44
N LYS A 110 5.06 14.14 8.69
CA LYS A 110 3.95 13.21 8.94
C LYS A 110 4.28 11.78 8.57
N LEU A 111 5.21 11.54 7.65
CA LEU A 111 5.70 10.20 7.34
C LEU A 111 6.58 9.67 8.46
N MET A 112 7.52 10.49 8.96
CA MET A 112 8.46 10.09 10.01
C MET A 112 7.80 9.79 11.36
N LYS A 113 6.68 10.46 11.67
CA LYS A 113 5.88 10.21 12.89
C LYS A 113 5.10 8.89 12.88
N ARG A 114 5.01 8.18 11.75
CA ARG A 114 4.19 6.97 11.63
C ARG A 114 4.91 5.72 12.12
N ARG A 115 4.10 4.70 12.44
CA ARG A 115 4.58 3.37 12.79
C ARG A 115 5.39 2.78 11.63
N ARG A 116 6.70 2.69 11.86
CA ARG A 116 7.67 2.04 10.96
C ARG A 116 7.42 0.54 10.97
N ASP A 117 7.50 -0.07 9.80
CA ASP A 117 7.43 -1.52 9.62
C ASP A 117 8.83 -2.13 9.53
N PHE A 118 9.74 -1.41 8.87
CA PHE A 118 11.16 -1.69 8.87
C PHE A 118 11.91 -0.38 8.62
N GLU A 119 13.17 -0.39 9.01
CA GLU A 119 14.13 0.66 8.73
C GLU A 119 15.44 -0.02 8.37
N LEU A 120 15.95 0.27 7.19
CA LEU A 120 17.14 -0.37 6.64
C LEU A 120 18.14 0.70 6.26
N ARG A 121 19.30 0.66 6.89
CA ARG A 121 20.41 1.51 6.47
C ARG A 121 20.97 0.99 5.15
N ARG A 122 21.44 1.92 4.33
CA ARG A 122 22.02 1.64 3.01
C ARG A 122 23.13 0.60 3.06
N ASN A 123 23.97 0.64 4.10
CA ASN A 123 25.07 -0.31 4.29
C ASN A 123 24.60 -1.75 4.60
N GLN A 124 23.35 -1.95 5.04
CA GLN A 124 22.75 -3.25 5.32
C GLN A 124 22.10 -3.87 4.07
N ILE A 125 21.86 -3.07 3.03
CA ILE A 125 21.22 -3.51 1.80
C ILE A 125 22.27 -4.06 0.86
N GLU A 126 22.04 -5.26 0.36
CA GLU A 126 22.85 -5.88 -0.66
C GLU A 126 22.34 -5.49 -2.05
N GLU A 127 21.04 -5.69 -2.28
CA GLU A 127 20.42 -5.55 -3.58
C GLU A 127 18.98 -5.05 -3.49
N LEU A 128 18.63 -4.17 -4.43
CA LEU A 128 17.28 -3.70 -4.70
C LEU A 128 16.84 -4.26 -6.06
N LEU A 129 15.97 -5.25 -6.04
CA LEU A 129 15.42 -5.85 -7.26
C LEU A 129 13.99 -5.35 -7.46
N MET A 130 13.74 -4.74 -8.61
CA MET A 130 12.44 -4.20 -8.94
C MET A 130 11.88 -4.87 -10.21
N LYS A 131 10.62 -5.30 -10.13
CA LYS A 131 9.87 -5.85 -11.25
C LYS A 131 8.70 -4.94 -11.60
N SER A 132 8.54 -4.67 -12.89
CA SER A 132 7.43 -3.88 -13.40
C SER A 132 6.08 -4.60 -13.21
N PRO A 133 5.01 -3.90 -12.80
CA PRO A 133 3.67 -4.43 -12.98
C PRO A 133 3.36 -4.43 -14.48
N GLY A 134 2.97 -5.57 -15.05
CA GLY A 134 2.62 -5.63 -16.47
C GLY A 134 1.55 -4.59 -16.84
N ASN A 135 1.49 -4.19 -18.12
CA ASN A 135 0.60 -3.16 -18.68
C ASN A 135 -0.90 -3.55 -18.67
N GLY A 136 -1.43 -4.04 -17.56
CA GLY A 136 -2.84 -4.38 -17.36
C GLY A 136 -3.45 -3.57 -16.22
N HIS A 137 -4.50 -2.81 -16.51
CA HIS A 137 -5.34 -2.10 -15.54
C HIS A 137 -6.20 -3.04 -14.65
N ASN A 138 -5.68 -4.19 -14.24
CA ASN A 138 -6.44 -5.18 -13.49
C ASN A 138 -6.19 -5.07 -11.99
N ILE A 139 -7.01 -4.21 -11.37
CA ILE A 139 -7.15 -4.00 -9.92
C ILE A 139 -7.57 -5.30 -9.17
N LEU A 140 -7.89 -6.39 -9.91
CA LEU A 140 -8.44 -7.65 -9.38
C LEU A 140 -7.51 -8.87 -9.43
N ARG A 141 -6.25 -8.78 -9.87
CA ARG A 141 -5.37 -9.98 -9.90
C ARG A 141 -4.82 -10.34 -8.51
N THR A 142 -5.58 -11.12 -7.76
CA THR A 142 -5.09 -12.01 -6.69
C THR A 142 -4.38 -13.21 -7.32
N GLY A 143 -3.07 -13.10 -7.53
CA GLY A 143 -2.21 -14.25 -7.85
C GLY A 143 -1.43 -14.12 -9.16
N GLY A 144 -0.11 -13.93 -9.03
CA GLY A 144 0.88 -14.14 -10.10
C GLY A 144 1.00 -13.01 -11.12
N LEU A 145 2.20 -12.43 -11.24
CA LEU A 145 2.60 -11.33 -12.15
C LEU A 145 2.14 -9.90 -11.76
N GLY A 146 2.16 -9.58 -10.47
CA GLY A 146 2.23 -8.18 -10.03
C GLY A 146 3.68 -7.68 -10.05
N GLY A 147 3.88 -6.37 -10.20
CA GLY A 147 5.18 -5.74 -9.97
C GLY A 147 5.58 -5.87 -8.51
N TYR A 148 6.86 -5.72 -8.20
CA TYR A 148 7.33 -5.74 -6.81
C TYR A 148 8.66 -5.01 -6.67
N LEU A 149 8.96 -4.59 -5.44
CA LEU A 149 10.29 -4.21 -5.00
C LEU A 149 10.73 -5.23 -3.94
N LYS A 150 11.83 -5.93 -4.21
CA LYS A 150 12.48 -6.87 -3.31
C LYS A 150 13.79 -6.25 -2.81
N ILE A 151 13.93 -6.18 -1.50
CA ILE A 151 15.11 -5.67 -0.82
C ILE A 151 15.82 -6.86 -0.18
N THR A 152 16.99 -7.18 -0.70
CA THR A 152 17.87 -8.23 -0.16
C THR A 152 18.86 -7.58 0.79
N LEU A 153 19.01 -8.18 1.98
CA LEU A 153 19.92 -7.70 3.01
C LEU A 153 21.22 -8.48 2.94
N LYS A 154 22.34 -7.85 3.32
CA LYS A 154 23.65 -8.51 3.38
C LYS A 154 23.72 -9.63 4.42
N ASP A 155 22.84 -9.58 5.41
CA ASP A 155 22.67 -10.67 6.36
C ASP A 155 21.90 -11.82 5.69
N TYR A 156 22.62 -12.86 5.27
CA TYR A 156 22.08 -14.03 4.60
C TYR A 156 21.04 -14.81 5.43
N HIS A 157 21.01 -14.63 6.76
CA HIS A 157 19.99 -15.25 7.61
C HIS A 157 18.66 -14.48 7.60
N SER A 158 18.67 -13.24 7.14
CA SER A 158 17.49 -12.39 7.09
C SER A 158 16.69 -12.61 5.80
N LYS A 159 15.39 -12.84 5.96
CA LYS A 159 14.48 -13.00 4.80
C LYS A 159 14.40 -11.69 3.99
N PRO A 160 14.43 -11.76 2.65
CA PRO A 160 14.28 -10.57 1.81
C PRO A 160 12.92 -9.92 2.03
N ILE A 161 12.90 -8.60 1.95
CA ILE A 161 11.68 -7.81 2.13
C ILE A 161 11.06 -7.56 0.76
N GLU A 162 9.89 -8.14 0.51
CA GLU A 162 9.14 -7.95 -0.72
C GLU A 162 7.92 -7.05 -0.49
N VAL A 163 7.79 -6.01 -1.32
CA VAL A 163 6.61 -5.15 -1.40
C VAL A 163 6.06 -5.21 -2.81
N LYS A 164 4.81 -5.66 -2.92
CA LYS A 164 4.06 -5.77 -4.16
C LYS A 164 3.62 -4.38 -4.64
N ILE A 165 3.70 -4.17 -5.95
CA ILE A 165 3.35 -2.96 -6.65
C ILE A 165 2.26 -3.31 -7.67
N HIS A 166 1.07 -2.75 -7.48
CA HIS A 166 -0.08 -3.00 -8.33
C HIS A 166 -0.35 -1.87 -9.34
N GLY A 167 0.31 -0.72 -9.21
CA GLY A 167 0.07 0.45 -10.03
C GLY A 167 1.31 0.89 -10.81
N TRP A 168 1.14 1.11 -12.12
CA TRP A 168 2.22 1.57 -13.01
C TRP A 168 2.82 2.92 -12.59
N LYS A 169 1.97 3.91 -12.26
CA LYS A 169 2.43 5.23 -11.79
C LYS A 169 3.23 5.14 -10.49
N GLN A 170 2.83 4.24 -9.59
CA GLN A 170 3.52 4.00 -8.33
C GLN A 170 4.85 3.29 -8.56
N HIS A 171 4.90 2.36 -9.51
CA HIS A 171 6.13 1.73 -9.96
C HIS A 171 7.11 2.77 -10.49
N GLN A 172 6.70 3.64 -11.42
CA GLN A 172 7.55 4.71 -11.96
C GLN A 172 8.11 5.63 -10.87
N ARG A 173 7.27 6.10 -9.94
CA ARG A 173 7.74 6.93 -8.82
C ARG A 173 8.72 6.21 -7.91
N LEU A 174 8.47 4.93 -7.64
CA LEU A 174 9.33 4.13 -6.78
C LEU A 174 10.66 3.83 -7.49
N ARG A 175 10.62 3.59 -8.80
CA ARG A 175 11.79 3.42 -9.67
C ARG A 175 12.73 4.60 -9.57
N ASP A 176 12.21 5.81 -9.76
CA ASP A 176 13.01 7.04 -9.72
C ASP A 176 13.69 7.21 -8.35
N LEU A 177 12.97 6.90 -7.26
CA LEU A 177 13.52 6.92 -5.90
C LEU A 177 14.58 5.84 -5.68
N VAL A 178 14.37 4.62 -6.17
CA VAL A 178 15.33 3.51 -6.07
C VAL A 178 16.60 3.82 -6.87
N ILE A 179 16.47 4.38 -8.08
CA ILE A 179 17.61 4.80 -8.90
C ILE A 179 18.39 5.89 -8.16
N ASN A 180 17.71 6.96 -7.75
CA ASN A 180 18.34 8.07 -7.01
C ASN A 180 19.05 7.56 -5.74
N PHE A 181 18.37 6.74 -4.94
CA PHE A 181 18.96 6.08 -3.78
C PHE A 181 20.18 5.26 -4.18
N SER A 182 20.06 4.27 -5.06
CA SER A 182 21.15 3.35 -5.43
C SER A 182 22.42 4.05 -5.94
N SER A 183 22.27 5.22 -6.58
CA SER A 183 23.37 6.00 -7.14
C SER A 183 24.23 6.73 -6.10
N SER A 184 23.68 7.05 -4.92
CA SER A 184 24.42 7.73 -3.85
C SER A 184 25.38 6.79 -3.13
N GLU A 185 26.38 7.32 -2.44
CA GLU A 185 27.32 6.50 -1.67
C GLU A 185 26.78 6.13 -0.28
N PRO A 186 27.06 4.90 0.21
CA PRO A 186 27.60 3.75 -0.52
C PRO A 186 26.64 3.20 -1.59
N LYS A 187 27.19 2.83 -2.74
CA LYS A 187 26.41 2.31 -3.86
C LYS A 187 25.71 1.00 -3.47
N VAL A 188 24.44 0.89 -3.84
CA VAL A 188 23.64 -0.32 -3.65
C VAL A 188 23.29 -0.88 -5.03
N ARG A 189 23.40 -2.19 -5.21
CA ARG A 189 23.06 -2.82 -6.50
C ARG A 189 21.56 -2.68 -6.73
N ALA A 190 21.16 -2.05 -7.84
CA ALA A 190 19.77 -1.96 -8.25
C ALA A 190 19.57 -2.68 -9.59
N LEU A 191 18.66 -3.65 -9.62
CA LEU A 191 18.30 -4.43 -10.82
C LEU A 191 16.84 -4.19 -11.17
N GLU A 192 16.56 -3.99 -12.44
CA GLU A 192 15.21 -3.83 -12.97
C GLU A 192 14.88 -4.95 -13.95
N TYR A 193 13.74 -5.59 -13.74
CA TYR A 193 13.20 -6.63 -14.63
C TYR A 193 11.88 -6.17 -15.25
N PRO A 194 11.66 -6.47 -16.55
CA PRO A 194 10.38 -6.25 -17.20
C PRO A 194 9.23 -7.10 -16.59
#